data_AF-A0ABD2ICF9-F1
#
_entry.id   AF-A0ABD2ICF9-F1
#
_cell.length_a   1.000
_cell.length_b   1.000
_cell.length_c   1.000
_cell.angle_alpha   90.00
_cell.angle_beta   90.00
_cell.angle_gamma   90.00
#
_symmetry.space_group_name_H-M   'P 1'
#
loop_
_entity.id
_entity.type
_entity.pdbx_description
1 polymer ?
#
loop_
_entity_poly.entity_id
_entity_poly.type
_entity_poly.pdbx_seq_one_letter_code
_entity_poly.pdbx_strand_id
1 'polypeptide(L)'
;MKFSLYFLNRFLDGDFLREFLLKSARHQHRKGQIGQSVDTFCQLLLATGGHLTAEEMEVLVDICREKIQQIREFHERISQTVRQLNESNTVRENLVVQELWGQVLEDLRSECAESFEIVMQVKSDQIGAEIDQNYRQKETEQLKLLMASTVCALWLHITPRDHEEFDDIKELFFSTLDDYIEIFRIKNRQNLDKNCRRGASIELEKTVRELMG
;
A
#
# COMPACT_ATOMS: atom_id res chain seq x y z
N MET A 1 17.57 -10.89 3.62
CA MET A 1 17.96 -12.31 3.36
C MET A 1 17.40 -12.68 1.98
N LYS A 2 18.24 -12.73 0.92
CA LYS A 2 17.78 -12.98 -0.47
C LYS A 2 17.54 -14.47 -0.67
N PHE A 3 16.29 -14.93 -0.57
CA PHE A 3 15.93 -16.28 -0.97
C PHE A 3 15.89 -16.38 -2.50
N SER A 4 16.70 -17.29 -3.05
CA SER A 4 16.79 -17.60 -4.47
C SER A 4 15.51 -18.33 -4.94
N LEU A 5 14.55 -17.57 -5.46
CA LEU A 5 13.31 -18.06 -6.11
C LEU A 5 13.57 -18.78 -7.44
N TYR A 6 14.81 -18.75 -7.96
CA TYR A 6 15.16 -19.41 -9.22
C TYR A 6 15.02 -20.95 -9.17
N PHE A 7 14.99 -21.56 -7.97
CA PHE A 7 14.89 -23.02 -7.85
C PHE A 7 13.46 -23.57 -7.81
N LEU A 8 12.47 -22.79 -7.36
CA LEU A 8 11.08 -23.26 -7.26
C LEU A 8 10.30 -23.17 -8.59
N ASN A 9 10.72 -22.27 -9.48
CA ASN A 9 10.01 -22.01 -10.74
C ASN A 9 10.18 -23.12 -11.80
N ARG A 10 10.97 -24.17 -11.53
CA ARG A 10 11.20 -25.29 -12.46
C ARG A 10 10.42 -26.57 -12.14
N PHE A 11 9.74 -26.65 -10.99
CA PHE A 11 9.19 -27.92 -10.50
C PHE A 11 7.71 -27.90 -10.09
N LEU A 12 7.08 -26.73 -10.04
CA LEU A 12 5.66 -26.61 -9.71
C LEU A 12 4.89 -26.07 -10.92
N ASP A 13 3.72 -26.65 -11.16
CA ASP A 13 2.74 -26.08 -12.07
C ASP A 13 2.46 -24.61 -11.64
N GLY A 14 2.40 -23.70 -12.60
CA GLY A 14 2.31 -22.26 -12.33
C GLY A 14 1.07 -21.92 -11.49
N ASP A 15 -0.02 -22.65 -11.71
CA ASP A 15 -1.27 -22.50 -10.97
C ASP A 15 -1.14 -23.00 -9.52
N PHE A 16 -0.41 -24.09 -9.30
CA PHE A 16 -0.18 -24.62 -7.95
C PHE A 16 0.68 -23.65 -7.12
N LEU A 17 1.74 -23.10 -7.72
CA LEU A 17 2.60 -22.12 -7.03
C LEU A 17 1.81 -20.86 -6.68
N ARG A 18 0.99 -20.35 -7.61
CA ARG A 18 0.12 -19.18 -7.40
C ARG A 18 -0.83 -19.40 -6.22
N GLU A 19 -1.53 -20.54 -6.22
CA GLU A 19 -2.48 -20.89 -5.16
C GLU A 19 -1.79 -21.06 -3.79
N PHE A 20 -0.62 -21.71 -3.78
CA PHE A 20 0.17 -21.89 -2.57
C PHE A 20 0.60 -20.55 -1.96
N LEU A 21 1.15 -19.64 -2.77
CA LEU A 21 1.60 -18.32 -2.32
C LEU A 21 0.43 -17.50 -1.78
N LEU A 22 -0.72 -17.47 -2.47
CA LEU A 22 -1.91 -16.77 -2.00
C LEU A 22 -2.41 -17.32 -0.65
N LYS A 23 -2.49 -18.65 -0.51
CA LYS A 23 -2.88 -19.30 0.76
C LYS A 23 -1.90 -18.99 1.89
N SER A 24 -0.60 -19.00 1.59
CA SER A 24 0.45 -18.68 2.57
C SER A 24 0.38 -17.22 3.02
N ALA A 25 0.24 -16.27 2.09
CA ALA A 25 0.11 -14.85 2.41
C ALA A 25 -1.11 -14.59 3.32
N ARG A 26 -2.26 -15.20 3.01
CA ARG A 26 -3.47 -15.15 3.85
C ARG A 26 -3.25 -15.73 5.24
N HIS A 27 -2.56 -16.86 5.33
CA HIS A 27 -2.29 -17.51 6.61
C HIS A 27 -1.42 -16.65 7.52
N GLN A 28 -0.38 -16.01 6.97
CA GLN A 28 0.48 -15.07 7.70
C GLN A 28 -0.29 -13.81 8.11
N HIS A 29 -1.11 -13.25 7.21
CA HIS A 29 -1.98 -12.11 7.51
C HIS A 29 -2.90 -12.41 8.70
N ARG A 30 -3.59 -13.55 8.71
CA ARG A 30 -4.46 -13.97 9.84
C ARG A 30 -3.71 -14.17 11.16
N LYS A 31 -2.40 -14.39 11.11
CA LYS A 31 -1.54 -14.49 12.30
C LYS A 31 -0.98 -13.13 12.75
N GLY A 32 -1.34 -12.03 12.10
CA GLY A 32 -0.77 -10.71 12.34
C GLY A 32 0.68 -10.57 11.88
N GLN A 33 1.19 -11.52 11.08
CA GLN A 33 2.57 -11.52 10.58
C GLN A 33 2.65 -10.72 9.27
N ILE A 34 2.37 -9.41 9.35
CA ILE A 34 2.20 -8.55 8.18
C ILE A 34 3.44 -8.51 7.29
N GLY A 35 4.64 -8.35 7.85
CA GLY A 35 5.88 -8.36 7.05
C GLY A 35 6.05 -9.64 6.22
N GLN A 36 5.80 -10.82 6.83
CA GLN A 36 5.90 -12.09 6.11
C GLN A 36 4.80 -12.24 5.05
N SER A 37 3.60 -11.73 5.34
CA SER A 37 2.48 -11.72 4.41
C SER A 37 2.80 -10.88 3.18
N VAL A 38 3.38 -9.68 3.38
CA VAL A 38 3.85 -8.79 2.31
C VAL A 38 4.94 -9.46 1.49
N ASP A 39 5.97 -10.04 2.13
CA ASP A 39 7.05 -10.75 1.43
C ASP A 39 6.50 -11.87 0.54
N THR A 40 5.59 -12.68 1.07
CA THR A 40 4.95 -13.78 0.34
C THR A 40 4.09 -13.25 -0.81
N PHE A 41 3.41 -12.13 -0.61
CA PHE A 41 2.61 -11.50 -1.66
C PHE A 41 3.49 -10.88 -2.77
N CYS A 42 4.65 -10.34 -2.43
CA CYS A 42 5.64 -9.89 -3.42
C CYS A 42 6.14 -11.06 -4.28
N GLN A 43 6.31 -12.25 -3.70
CA GLN A 43 6.63 -13.45 -4.47
C GLN A 43 5.50 -13.84 -5.42
N LEU A 44 4.24 -13.68 -5.01
CA LEU A 44 3.08 -13.89 -5.87
C LEU A 44 3.05 -12.89 -7.04
N LEU A 45 3.32 -11.60 -6.78
CA LEU A 45 3.44 -10.57 -7.81
C LEU A 45 4.54 -10.92 -8.82
N LEU A 46 5.71 -11.36 -8.35
CA LEU A 46 6.81 -11.79 -9.22
C LEU A 46 6.43 -13.02 -10.06
N ALA A 47 5.80 -14.03 -9.43
CA ALA A 47 5.39 -15.26 -10.11
C ALA A 47 4.31 -15.02 -11.18
N THR A 48 3.45 -14.02 -10.97
CA THR A 48 2.37 -13.64 -11.90
C THR A 48 2.76 -12.53 -12.86
N GLY A 49 3.98 -11.98 -12.76
CA GLY A 49 4.40 -10.82 -13.54
C GLY A 49 3.59 -9.54 -13.25
N GLY A 50 2.94 -9.46 -12.09
CA GLY A 50 2.07 -8.37 -11.64
C GLY A 50 0.57 -8.57 -11.95
N HIS A 51 0.19 -9.69 -12.59
CA HIS A 51 -1.19 -9.93 -13.03
C HIS A 51 -2.02 -10.64 -11.96
N LEU A 52 -2.83 -9.87 -11.23
CA LEU A 52 -3.67 -10.38 -10.14
C LEU A 52 -5.11 -10.64 -10.58
N THR A 53 -5.67 -11.74 -10.08
CA THR A 53 -7.12 -11.97 -10.07
C THR A 53 -7.80 -11.01 -9.08
N ALA A 54 -9.13 -10.85 -9.20
CA ALA A 54 -9.90 -10.03 -8.28
C ALA A 54 -9.76 -10.50 -6.81
N GLU A 55 -9.69 -11.81 -6.59
CA GLU A 55 -9.51 -12.41 -5.26
C GLU A 55 -8.13 -12.09 -4.67
N GLU A 56 -7.07 -12.15 -5.47
CA GLU A 56 -5.73 -11.77 -5.03
C GLU A 56 -5.64 -10.28 -4.76
N MET A 57 -6.26 -9.45 -5.60
CA MET A 57 -6.30 -8.01 -5.40
C MET A 57 -6.96 -7.65 -4.06
N GLU A 58 -8.07 -8.31 -3.67
CA GLU A 58 -8.68 -8.10 -2.35
C GLU A 58 -7.73 -8.44 -1.21
N VAL A 59 -6.98 -9.53 -1.33
CA VAL A 59 -6.01 -9.92 -0.29
C VAL A 59 -4.88 -8.91 -0.19
N LEU A 60 -4.38 -8.40 -1.32
CA LEU A 60 -3.38 -7.34 -1.33
C LEU A 60 -3.91 -6.07 -0.64
N VAL A 61 -5.14 -5.67 -0.97
CA VAL A 61 -5.82 -4.53 -0.33
C VAL A 61 -5.86 -4.71 1.19
N ASP A 62 -6.28 -5.88 1.67
CA ASP A 62 -6.35 -6.17 3.11
C ASP A 62 -4.97 -6.07 3.79
N ILE A 63 -3.94 -6.67 3.20
CA ILE A 63 -2.56 -6.65 3.71
C ILE A 63 -2.02 -5.23 3.74
N CYS A 64 -2.17 -4.47 2.66
CA CYS A 64 -1.69 -3.09 2.57
C CYS A 64 -2.43 -2.18 3.57
N ARG A 65 -3.75 -2.34 3.73
CA ARG A 65 -4.53 -1.59 4.72
C ARG A 65 -3.97 -1.83 6.13
N GLU A 66 -3.72 -3.08 6.51
CA GLU A 66 -3.19 -3.39 7.84
C GLU A 66 -1.76 -2.88 8.02
N LYS A 67 -0.89 -2.97 6.99
CA LYS A 67 0.46 -2.39 7.02
C LYS A 67 0.42 -0.88 7.21
N ILE A 68 -0.40 -0.16 6.45
CA ILE A 68 -0.59 1.30 6.56
C ILE A 68 -1.05 1.66 7.97
N GLN A 69 -2.01 0.91 8.52
CA GLN A 69 -2.49 1.13 9.88
C GLN A 69 -1.38 0.92 10.93
N GLN A 70 -0.58 -0.14 10.81
CA GLN A 70 0.53 -0.40 11.72
C GLN A 70 1.61 0.70 11.66
N ILE A 71 1.97 1.17 10.46
CA ILE A 71 2.92 2.28 10.28
C ILE A 71 2.37 3.55 10.93
N ARG A 72 1.11 3.89 10.66
CA ARG A 72 0.44 5.08 11.23
C ARG A 72 0.43 5.03 12.76
N GLU A 73 -0.04 3.93 13.35
CA GLU A 73 -0.09 3.81 14.82
C GLU A 73 1.30 3.87 15.45
N PHE A 74 2.31 3.28 14.81
CA PHE A 74 3.68 3.38 15.27
C PHE A 74 4.18 4.82 15.21
N HIS A 75 3.99 5.51 14.08
CA HIS A 75 4.34 6.92 13.91
C HIS A 75 3.68 7.81 14.97
N GLU A 76 2.36 7.67 15.19
CA GLU A 76 1.61 8.47 16.15
C GLU A 76 2.11 8.24 17.59
N ARG A 77 2.32 6.96 17.99
CA ARG A 77 2.82 6.62 19.33
C ARG A 77 4.21 7.19 19.58
N ILE A 78 5.14 6.98 18.65
CA ILE A 78 6.52 7.48 18.83
C ILE A 78 6.56 9.00 18.76
N SER A 79 5.79 9.63 17.86
CA SER A 79 5.66 11.10 17.80
C SER A 79 5.20 11.67 19.14
N GLN A 80 4.22 11.05 19.79
CA GLN A 80 3.75 11.48 21.11
C GLN A 80 4.84 11.33 22.17
N THR A 81 5.57 10.22 22.18
CA THR A 81 6.70 10.02 23.10
C THR A 81 7.81 11.04 22.87
N VAL A 82 8.18 11.33 21.62
CA VAL A 82 9.20 12.33 21.27
C VAL A 82 8.77 13.73 21.75
N ARG A 83 7.51 14.11 21.58
CA ARG A 83 6.98 15.39 22.10
C ARG A 83 7.12 15.48 23.62
N GLN A 84 6.72 14.43 24.35
CA GLN A 84 6.83 14.39 25.81
C GLN A 84 8.29 14.48 26.28
N LEU A 85 9.19 13.75 25.63
CA LEU A 85 10.62 13.80 25.94
C LEU A 85 11.21 15.19 25.72
N ASN A 86 10.83 15.86 24.63
CA ASN A 86 11.32 17.21 24.33
C ASN A 86 10.90 18.24 25.38
N GLU A 87 9.75 18.05 26.04
CA GLU A 87 9.26 18.92 27.11
C GLU A 87 10.00 18.71 28.44
N SER A 88 10.51 17.49 28.70
CA SER A 88 11.16 17.13 29.97
C SER A 88 12.69 17.21 29.97
N ASN A 89 13.31 17.20 28.79
CA ASN A 89 14.75 16.98 28.63
C ASN A 89 15.55 18.29 28.54
N THR A 90 16.84 18.18 28.86
CA THR A 90 17.81 19.25 28.60
C THR A 90 18.11 19.39 27.10
N VAL A 91 18.66 20.53 26.68
CA VAL A 91 18.98 20.83 25.27
C VAL A 91 19.82 19.72 24.61
N ARG A 92 20.77 19.14 25.33
CA ARG A 92 21.66 18.10 24.79
C ARG A 92 20.94 16.76 24.59
N GLU A 93 20.05 16.39 25.51
CA GLU A 93 19.24 15.18 25.42
C GLU A 93 18.22 15.30 24.27
N ASN A 94 17.69 16.50 24.04
CA ASN A 94 16.83 16.78 22.89
C ASN A 94 17.52 16.55 21.56
N LEU A 95 18.81 16.91 21.41
CA LEU A 95 19.54 16.64 20.16
C LEU A 95 19.58 15.14 19.85
N VAL A 96 19.89 14.30 20.83
CA VAL A 96 19.94 12.84 20.66
C VAL A 96 18.55 12.28 20.30
N VAL A 97 17.50 12.76 20.96
CA VAL A 97 16.12 12.36 20.65
C VAL A 97 15.73 12.77 19.24
N GLN A 98 16.11 13.96 18.79
CA GLN A 98 15.82 14.45 17.44
C GLN A 98 16.58 13.66 16.37
N GLU A 99 17.85 13.31 16.59
CA GLU A 99 18.61 12.46 15.66
C GLU A 99 17.99 11.07 15.52
N LEU A 100 17.67 10.43 16.65
CA LEU A 100 17.01 9.11 16.64
C LEU A 100 15.63 9.17 15.99
N TRP A 101 14.88 10.23 16.26
CA TRP A 101 13.56 10.45 15.65
C TRP A 101 13.67 10.66 14.14
N GLY A 102 14.66 11.43 13.68
CA GLY A 102 14.96 11.61 12.26
C GLY A 102 15.21 10.27 11.57
N GLN A 103 16.03 9.39 12.16
CA GLN A 103 16.27 8.06 11.59
C GLN A 103 15.00 7.21 11.53
N VAL A 104 14.17 7.23 12.58
CA VAL A 104 12.89 6.51 12.57
C VAL A 104 11.98 7.06 11.45
N LEU A 105 11.93 8.37 11.24
CA LEU A 105 11.16 8.96 10.15
C LEU A 105 11.68 8.55 8.77
N GLU A 106 12.99 8.43 8.57
CA GLU A 106 13.56 7.90 7.32
C GLU A 106 13.11 6.45 7.09
N ASP A 107 13.22 5.59 8.10
CA ASP A 107 12.82 4.19 8.00
C ASP A 107 11.33 4.06 7.64
N LEU A 108 10.46 4.86 8.28
CA LEU A 108 9.02 4.86 7.99
C LEU A 108 8.69 5.40 6.59
N ARG A 109 9.45 6.38 6.09
CA ARG A 109 9.30 6.88 4.72
C ARG A 109 9.76 5.85 3.70
N SER A 110 10.85 5.13 3.95
CA SER A 110 11.28 3.99 3.14
C SER A 110 10.21 2.91 3.08
N GLU A 111 9.57 2.57 4.21
CA GLU A 111 8.45 1.62 4.25
C GLU A 111 7.23 2.08 3.44
N CYS A 112 6.96 3.40 3.39
CA CYS A 112 5.93 3.96 2.52
C CYS A 112 6.31 3.86 1.05
N ALA A 113 7.55 4.20 0.69
CA ALA A 113 8.05 4.10 -0.67
C ALA A 113 7.98 2.64 -1.18
N GLU A 114 8.45 1.68 -0.40
CA GLU A 114 8.36 0.24 -0.74
C GLU A 114 6.90 -0.21 -0.90
N SER A 115 6.01 0.22 0.00
CA SER A 115 4.58 -0.09 -0.10
C SER A 115 3.97 0.48 -1.38
N PHE A 116 4.36 1.68 -1.76
CA PHE A 116 3.92 2.32 -3.00
C PHE A 116 4.40 1.52 -4.21
N GLU A 117 5.68 1.14 -4.25
CA GLU A 117 6.24 0.33 -5.34
C GLU A 117 5.51 -1.01 -5.49
N ILE A 118 5.22 -1.72 -4.39
CA ILE A 118 4.48 -2.98 -4.39
C ILE A 118 3.10 -2.80 -5.04
N VAL A 119 2.38 -1.75 -4.66
CA VAL A 119 1.07 -1.43 -5.27
C VAL A 119 1.22 -1.13 -6.75
N MET A 120 2.25 -0.37 -7.13
CA MET A 120 2.46 0.03 -8.53
C MET A 120 2.92 -1.11 -9.44
N GLN A 121 3.47 -2.20 -8.88
CA GLN A 121 3.80 -3.43 -9.62
C GLN A 121 2.55 -4.18 -10.12
N VAL A 122 1.36 -3.93 -9.56
CA VAL A 122 0.11 -4.52 -10.04
C VAL A 122 -0.19 -4.01 -11.45
N LYS A 123 -0.38 -4.94 -12.39
CA LYS A 123 -0.73 -4.63 -13.77
C LYS A 123 -2.21 -4.83 -14.02
N SER A 124 -2.81 -3.87 -14.71
CA SER A 124 -4.14 -3.99 -15.28
C SER A 124 -3.99 -4.37 -16.75
N ASP A 125 -4.35 -5.61 -17.10
CA ASP A 125 -4.23 -6.14 -18.46
C ASP A 125 -4.97 -5.29 -19.50
N GLN A 126 -4.31 -4.86 -20.58
CA GLN A 126 -4.97 -4.29 -21.77
C GLN A 126 -5.50 -5.37 -22.75
N ILE A 127 -5.56 -6.63 -22.35
CA ILE A 127 -5.78 -7.74 -23.28
C ILE A 127 -7.29 -7.98 -23.48
N GLY A 128 -7.84 -7.34 -24.51
CA GLY A 128 -8.80 -7.98 -25.43
C GLY A 128 -10.27 -8.12 -24.99
N ALA A 129 -11.07 -7.09 -25.31
CA ALA A 129 -12.40 -7.21 -25.93
C ALA A 129 -13.43 -8.24 -25.39
N GLU A 130 -13.79 -8.18 -24.11
CA GLU A 130 -15.14 -8.57 -23.64
C GLU A 130 -15.63 -7.57 -22.57
N ILE A 131 -16.91 -7.19 -22.62
CA ILE A 131 -17.51 -6.13 -21.78
C ILE A 131 -17.35 -6.42 -20.28
N ASP A 132 -17.33 -7.70 -19.89
CA ASP A 132 -17.23 -8.15 -18.49
C ASP A 132 -15.77 -8.11 -17.95
N GLN A 133 -14.78 -8.33 -18.82
CA GLN A 133 -13.35 -8.19 -18.48
C GLN A 133 -12.97 -6.71 -18.26
N ASN A 134 -13.58 -5.81 -19.04
CA ASN A 134 -13.37 -4.36 -18.91
C ASN A 134 -13.86 -3.82 -17.55
N TYR A 135 -14.91 -4.42 -16.97
CA TYR A 135 -15.41 -3.99 -15.66
C TYR A 135 -14.47 -4.39 -14.51
N ARG A 136 -14.06 -5.67 -14.46
CA ARG A 136 -13.14 -6.15 -13.41
C ARG A 136 -11.77 -5.50 -13.49
N GLN A 137 -11.29 -5.21 -14.70
CA GLN A 137 -10.04 -4.49 -14.92
C GLN A 137 -10.10 -3.07 -14.34
N LYS A 138 -11.17 -2.31 -14.62
CA LYS A 138 -11.36 -0.97 -14.05
C LYS A 138 -11.45 -1.00 -12.53
N GLU A 139 -12.02 -2.05 -11.96
CA GLU A 139 -12.07 -2.23 -10.51
C GLU A 139 -10.68 -2.50 -9.90
N THR A 140 -9.86 -3.33 -10.52
CA THR A 140 -8.46 -3.55 -10.11
C THR A 140 -7.65 -2.27 -10.17
N GLU A 141 -7.75 -1.51 -11.27
CA GLU A 141 -7.04 -0.23 -11.42
C GLU A 141 -7.53 0.80 -10.38
N GLN A 142 -8.83 0.87 -10.12
CA GLN A 142 -9.39 1.74 -9.08
C GLN A 142 -8.82 1.40 -7.70
N LEU A 143 -8.81 0.12 -7.32
CA LEU A 143 -8.27 -0.31 -6.03
C LEU A 143 -6.78 -0.02 -5.92
N LYS A 144 -6.02 -0.27 -7.00
CA LYS A 144 -4.60 0.03 -7.08
C LYS A 144 -4.33 1.51 -6.83
N LEU A 145 -4.98 2.40 -7.57
CA LEU A 145 -4.79 3.85 -7.43
C LEU A 145 -5.25 4.35 -6.07
N LEU A 146 -6.34 3.81 -5.53
CA LEU A 146 -6.80 4.16 -4.18
C LEU A 146 -5.79 3.72 -3.10
N MET A 147 -5.22 2.52 -3.22
CA MET A 147 -4.15 2.08 -2.33
C MET A 147 -2.91 2.96 -2.46
N ALA A 148 -2.48 3.25 -3.68
CA ALA A 148 -1.32 4.11 -3.96
C ALA A 148 -1.52 5.51 -3.33
N SER A 149 -2.69 6.11 -3.53
CA SER A 149 -3.04 7.41 -2.93
C SER A 149 -3.07 7.34 -1.40
N THR A 150 -3.53 6.23 -0.81
CA THR A 150 -3.51 6.03 0.65
C THR A 150 -2.09 5.93 1.19
N VAL A 151 -1.21 5.22 0.50
CA VAL A 151 0.22 5.14 0.87
C VAL A 151 0.87 6.51 0.76
N CYS A 152 0.65 7.25 -0.32
CA CYS A 152 1.18 8.61 -0.48
C CYS A 152 0.64 9.57 0.60
N ALA A 153 -0.64 9.47 0.96
CA ALA A 153 -1.21 10.27 2.05
C ALA A 153 -0.52 9.99 3.39
N LEU A 154 -0.23 8.73 3.69
CA LEU A 154 0.53 8.36 4.89
C LEU A 154 1.97 8.86 4.82
N TRP A 155 2.60 8.74 3.65
CA TRP A 155 3.95 9.23 3.42
C TRP A 155 4.04 10.75 3.66
N LEU A 156 3.09 11.53 3.12
CA LEU A 156 2.99 12.97 3.38
C LEU A 156 2.72 13.29 4.85
N HIS A 157 1.89 12.49 5.52
CA HIS A 157 1.59 12.67 6.93
C HIS A 157 2.83 12.53 7.82
N ILE A 158 3.75 11.63 7.44
CA ILE A 158 5.01 11.36 8.14
C ILE A 158 6.10 12.38 7.76
N THR A 159 6.05 12.91 6.54
CA THR A 159 7.12 13.76 5.98
C THR A 159 6.99 15.22 6.42
N PRO A 160 8.00 15.81 7.08
CA PRO A 160 8.03 17.24 7.38
C PRO A 160 7.96 18.10 6.11
N ARG A 161 7.34 19.28 6.20
CA ARG A 161 7.15 20.17 5.03
C ARG A 161 8.44 20.73 4.44
N ASP A 162 9.49 20.80 5.25
CA ASP A 162 10.83 21.26 4.89
C ASP A 162 11.73 20.12 4.42
N HIS A 163 11.24 18.88 4.41
CA HIS A 163 11.95 17.75 3.84
C HIS A 163 12.05 17.87 2.31
N GLU A 164 13.19 17.49 1.73
CA GLU A 164 13.46 17.65 0.30
C GLU A 164 12.48 16.89 -0.61
N GLU A 165 12.05 15.70 -0.19
CA GLU A 165 11.09 14.86 -0.93
C GLU A 165 9.62 15.30 -0.78
N PHE A 166 9.31 16.28 0.09
CA PHE A 166 7.92 16.59 0.44
C PHE A 166 7.07 16.96 -0.78
N ASP A 167 7.59 17.84 -1.64
CA ASP A 167 6.87 18.28 -2.84
C ASP A 167 6.74 17.15 -3.88
N ASP A 168 7.75 16.28 -4.02
CA ASP A 168 7.70 15.13 -4.93
C ASP A 168 6.61 14.13 -4.50
N ILE A 169 6.55 13.80 -3.21
CA ILE A 169 5.52 12.90 -2.66
C ILE A 169 4.13 13.53 -2.82
N LYS A 170 4.05 14.86 -2.68
CA LYS A 170 2.79 15.61 -2.80
C LYS A 170 2.28 15.60 -4.24
N GLU A 171 3.15 15.81 -5.21
CA GLU A 171 2.80 15.68 -6.63
C GLU A 171 2.34 14.25 -6.94
N LEU A 172 3.03 13.23 -6.41
CA LEU A 172 2.66 11.83 -6.58
C LEU A 172 1.28 11.51 -5.97
N PHE A 173 1.00 12.02 -4.78
CA PHE A 173 -0.31 11.89 -4.14
C PHE A 173 -1.43 12.47 -5.00
N PHE A 174 -1.27 13.72 -5.47
CA PHE A 174 -2.31 14.36 -6.26
C PHE A 174 -2.47 13.71 -7.64
N SER A 175 -1.37 13.31 -8.28
CA SER A 175 -1.43 12.58 -9.56
C SER A 175 -2.22 11.27 -9.42
N THR A 176 -1.89 10.44 -8.41
CA THR A 176 -2.57 9.15 -8.21
C THR A 176 -4.04 9.32 -7.79
N LEU A 177 -4.34 10.36 -7.00
CA LEU A 177 -5.71 10.68 -6.61
C LEU A 177 -6.54 11.19 -7.79
N ASP A 178 -5.97 12.04 -8.65
CA ASP A 178 -6.63 12.54 -9.85
C ASP A 178 -6.92 11.40 -10.83
N ASP A 179 -5.97 10.49 -11.05
CA ASP A 179 -6.16 9.27 -11.85
C ASP A 179 -7.30 8.41 -11.26
N TYR A 180 -7.32 8.21 -9.93
CA TYR A 180 -8.41 7.51 -9.26
C TYR A 180 -9.77 8.17 -9.51
N ILE A 181 -9.84 9.50 -9.33
CA ILE A 181 -11.07 10.28 -9.52
C ILE A 181 -11.54 10.19 -10.99
N GLU A 182 -10.62 10.24 -11.95
CA GLU A 182 -10.95 10.13 -13.37
C GLU A 182 -11.56 8.76 -13.68
N ILE A 183 -10.92 7.66 -13.27
CA ILE A 183 -11.44 6.31 -13.49
C ILE A 183 -12.78 6.11 -12.75
N PHE A 184 -12.93 6.66 -11.54
CA PHE A 184 -14.19 6.66 -10.80
C PHE A 184 -15.31 7.40 -11.54
N ARG A 185 -15.02 8.59 -12.09
CA ARG A 185 -15.98 9.38 -12.90
C ARG A 185 -16.39 8.64 -14.17
N ILE A 186 -15.45 8.01 -14.86
CA ILE A 186 -15.73 7.20 -16.06
C ILE A 186 -16.68 6.05 -15.71
N LYS A 187 -16.42 5.33 -14.61
CA LYS A 187 -17.29 4.23 -14.13
C LYS A 187 -18.71 4.71 -13.82
N ASN A 188 -18.85 5.84 -13.12
CA ASN A 188 -20.16 6.38 -12.78
C ASN A 188 -20.96 6.91 -13.98
N ARG A 189 -20.29 7.52 -14.98
CA ARG A 189 -20.96 7.95 -16.23
C ARG A 189 -21.49 6.78 -17.05
N GLN A 190 -20.90 5.60 -16.92
CA GLN A 190 -21.30 4.40 -17.65
C GLN A 190 -22.47 3.64 -17.01
N ASN A 191 -23.11 4.15 -15.93
CA ASN A 191 -24.26 3.53 -15.26
C ASN A 191 -24.05 2.05 -14.88
N LEU A 192 -22.81 1.65 -14.60
CA LEU A 192 -22.49 0.31 -14.09
C LEU A 192 -22.57 0.32 -12.56
N ASP A 193 -23.80 0.11 -12.10
CA ASP A 193 -24.23 -0.34 -10.76
C ASP A 193 -23.82 0.49 -9.53
N LYS A 194 -24.82 1.01 -8.82
CA LYS A 194 -24.67 1.85 -7.61
C LYS A 194 -24.26 1.06 -6.36
N ASN A 195 -24.12 -0.26 -6.46
CA ASN A 195 -24.02 -1.16 -5.31
C ASN A 195 -22.66 -1.88 -5.12
N CYS A 196 -21.63 -1.57 -5.90
CA CYS A 196 -20.32 -2.22 -5.78
C CYS A 196 -19.27 -1.36 -5.03
N ARG A 197 -19.62 -0.80 -3.86
CA ARG A 197 -18.60 -0.32 -2.92
C ARG A 197 -18.24 -1.46 -1.98
N ARG A 198 -17.16 -2.19 -2.29
CA ARG A 198 -16.60 -3.18 -1.36
C ARG A 198 -16.11 -2.45 -0.11
N GLY A 199 -16.30 -3.04 1.08
CA GLY A 199 -15.98 -2.41 2.36
C GLY A 199 -14.55 -1.83 2.45
N ALA A 200 -13.58 -2.51 1.83
CA ALA A 200 -12.19 -2.07 1.82
C ALA A 200 -11.95 -0.73 1.10
N SER A 201 -12.68 -0.41 0.03
CA SER A 201 -12.56 0.88 -0.66
C SER A 201 -13.10 2.03 0.20
N ILE A 202 -14.19 1.81 0.94
CA ILE A 202 -14.75 2.80 1.86
C ILE A 202 -13.76 3.11 2.99
N GLU A 203 -13.11 2.08 3.52
CA GLU A 203 -12.11 2.24 4.58
C GLU A 203 -10.87 3.00 4.08
N LEU A 204 -10.33 2.66 2.90
CA LEU A 204 -9.21 3.39 2.32
C LEU A 204 -9.55 4.87 2.06
N GLU A 205 -10.72 5.16 1.49
CA GLU A 205 -11.18 6.55 1.32
C GLU A 205 -11.28 7.30 2.65
N LYS A 206 -11.71 6.62 3.71
CA LYS A 206 -11.77 7.19 5.06
C LYS A 206 -10.36 7.46 5.59
N THR A 207 -9.43 6.52 5.43
CA THR A 207 -8.02 6.69 5.82
C THR A 207 -7.37 7.88 5.12
N VAL A 208 -7.57 8.05 3.81
CA VAL A 208 -7.07 9.22 3.08
C VAL A 208 -7.58 10.53 3.70
N ARG A 209 -8.89 10.61 3.97
CA ARG A 209 -9.47 11.81 4.59
C ARG A 209 -8.89 12.09 5.97
N GLU A 210 -8.73 11.08 6.80
CA GLU A 210 -8.16 11.23 8.14
C GLU A 210 -6.70 11.69 8.13
N LEU A 211 -5.90 11.21 7.18
CA LEU A 211 -4.49 11.58 7.05
C LEU A 211 -4.31 13.01 6.53
N MET A 212 -5.23 13.47 5.67
CA MET A 212 -5.13 14.77 5.01
C MET A 212 -5.81 15.92 5.78
N GLY A 213 -6.70 15.63 6.74
CA GLY A 213 -7.37 16.63 7.58
C GLY A 213 -8.68 17.16 7.00
#